data_AF-A0A8D8Q9U0-F1
#
_entry.id   AF-A0A8D8Q9U0-F1
#
_cell.length_a   1.000
_cell.length_b   1.000
_cell.length_c   1.000
_cell.angle_alpha   90.00
_cell.angle_beta   90.00
_cell.angle_gamma   90.00
#
_symmetry.space_group_name_H-M   'P 1'
#
loop_
_entity.id
_entity.type
_entity.pdbx_description
1 polymer ?
#
loop_
_entity_poly.entity_id
_entity_poly.type
_entity_poly.pdbx_seq_one_letter_code
_entity_poly.pdbx_strand_id
1 'polypeptide(L)'
;MEAGIKKQQGKTDIFKEIGAIEPLKKVASCPNAVASKYAAQTLRLIGETVPHKLSQQVPLWSTEDVREWVRQIGFIEYANNFVESRVDGDLLLQMNEEHLRDDIGITNGIQRRRFERELQNLKKMADYSSKDVTNLNSFMLTLGQEFSIYTYSMLNAGVDKDSIKVLSEEQLACECGIHNSIHRLRLMEAIQDIKQEWNKEYEENPDNTDKRLDVFISYRRSNGSQLASVISV
;
A
#
# COMPACT_ATOMS: atom_id res chain seq x y z
N MET A 1 32.00 -3.27 9.28
CA MET A 1 31.06 -4.11 8.52
C MET A 1 31.81 -5.34 8.03
N GLU A 2 31.32 -6.54 8.33
CA GLU A 2 31.98 -7.82 8.04
C GLU A 2 32.36 -7.98 6.55
N ALA A 3 31.48 -7.56 5.64
CA ALA A 3 31.74 -7.60 4.20
C ALA A 3 32.97 -6.79 3.75
N GLY A 4 33.25 -5.66 4.42
CA GLY A 4 34.45 -4.87 4.14
C GLY A 4 35.74 -5.58 4.57
N ILE A 5 35.69 -6.27 5.72
CA ILE A 5 36.81 -7.06 6.25
C ILE A 5 37.08 -8.25 5.32
N LYS A 6 36.03 -8.98 4.90
CA LYS A 6 36.16 -10.11 3.98
C LYS A 6 36.67 -9.71 2.59
N LYS A 7 36.29 -8.52 2.10
CA LYS A 7 36.83 -7.95 0.86
C LYS A 7 38.33 -7.68 0.97
N GLN A 8 38.78 -7.07 2.07
CA GLN A 8 40.22 -6.83 2.31
C GLN A 8 41.02 -8.14 2.42
N GLN A 9 40.39 -9.20 2.94
CA GLN A 9 40.98 -10.54 3.03
C GLN A 9 40.92 -11.33 1.72
N GLY A 10 40.29 -10.82 0.65
CA GLY A 10 40.07 -11.55 -0.60
C GLY A 10 39.11 -12.74 -0.47
N LYS A 11 38.33 -12.82 0.61
CA LYS A 11 37.44 -13.95 0.94
C LYS A 11 35.96 -13.59 0.72
N THR A 12 35.63 -13.03 -0.43
CA THR A 12 34.24 -12.66 -0.76
C THR A 12 33.38 -13.85 -1.17
N ASP A 13 33.99 -14.98 -1.54
CA ASP A 13 33.27 -16.19 -1.96
C ASP A 13 32.47 -16.84 -0.83
N ILE A 14 32.84 -16.58 0.44
CA ILE A 14 32.09 -17.06 1.60
C ILE A 14 30.61 -16.65 1.57
N PHE A 15 30.28 -15.49 0.97
CA PHE A 15 28.89 -15.03 0.85
C PHE A 15 28.10 -15.87 -0.16
N LYS A 16 28.76 -16.45 -1.17
CA LYS A 16 28.18 -17.44 -2.10
C LYS A 16 28.00 -18.78 -1.41
N GLU A 17 29.04 -19.25 -0.72
CA GLU A 17 29.05 -20.54 -0.04
C GLU A 17 27.95 -20.68 1.02
N ILE A 18 27.68 -19.62 1.79
CA ILE A 18 26.62 -19.62 2.81
C ILE A 18 25.24 -19.27 2.25
N GLY A 19 25.11 -19.03 0.95
CA GLY A 19 23.84 -18.66 0.31
C GLY A 19 23.31 -17.28 0.71
N ALA A 20 24.17 -16.33 1.09
CA ALA A 20 23.75 -15.02 1.59
C ALA A 20 23.34 -14.02 0.49
N ILE A 21 23.67 -14.26 -0.78
CA ILE A 21 23.44 -13.28 -1.87
C ILE A 21 21.96 -12.98 -2.08
N GLU A 22 21.12 -14.00 -2.24
CA GLU A 22 19.69 -13.80 -2.51
C GLU A 22 18.95 -13.15 -1.33
N PRO A 23 19.20 -13.56 -0.07
CA PRO A 23 18.72 -12.81 1.10
C PRO A 23 19.17 -11.34 1.12
N LEU A 24 20.43 -11.05 0.78
CA LEU A 24 20.95 -9.69 0.73
C LEU A 24 20.26 -8.86 -0.36
N LYS A 25 20.03 -9.42 -1.55
CA LYS A 25 19.24 -8.76 -2.60
C LYS A 25 17.84 -8.45 -2.12
N LYS A 26 17.16 -9.40 -1.47
CA LYS A 26 15.83 -9.18 -0.89
C LYS A 26 15.83 -8.03 0.12
N VAL A 27 16.80 -7.99 1.05
CA VAL A 27 16.91 -6.93 2.05
C VAL A 27 17.27 -5.58 1.43
N ALA A 28 18.09 -5.56 0.39
CA ALA A 28 18.44 -4.34 -0.33
C ALA A 28 17.21 -3.66 -0.97
N SER A 29 16.22 -4.44 -1.39
CA SER A 29 14.95 -3.95 -1.93
C SER A 29 13.89 -3.60 -0.88
N CYS A 30 14.07 -3.96 0.39
CA CYS A 30 13.07 -3.72 1.43
C CYS A 30 12.97 -2.22 1.82
N PRO A 31 11.80 -1.78 2.32
CA PRO A 31 11.58 -0.39 2.75
C PRO A 31 12.39 0.03 3.99
N ASN A 32 12.98 -0.90 4.74
CA ASN A 32 13.83 -0.58 5.89
C ASN A 32 15.12 0.12 5.42
N ALA A 33 15.17 1.45 5.57
CA ALA A 33 16.26 2.29 5.06
C ALA A 33 17.65 1.88 5.58
N VAL A 34 17.76 1.46 6.85
CA VAL A 34 19.03 1.05 7.45
C VAL A 34 19.47 -0.31 6.91
N ALA A 35 18.58 -1.29 6.94
CA ALA A 35 18.87 -2.63 6.45
C ALA A 35 19.17 -2.63 4.94
N SER A 36 18.35 -1.93 4.15
CA SER A 36 18.53 -1.78 2.70
C SER A 36 19.86 -1.12 2.36
N LYS A 37 20.23 -0.04 3.06
CA LYS A 37 21.52 0.65 2.86
C LYS A 37 22.69 -0.30 3.08
N TYR A 38 22.69 -1.06 4.18
CA TYR A 38 23.78 -1.97 4.48
C TYR A 38 23.82 -3.18 3.54
N ALA A 39 22.67 -3.75 3.18
CA ALA A 39 22.60 -4.84 2.21
C ALA A 39 23.10 -4.42 0.82
N ALA A 40 22.68 -3.23 0.34
CA ALA A 40 23.18 -2.65 -0.90
C ALA A 40 24.69 -2.40 -0.86
N GLN A 41 25.22 -1.89 0.27
CA GLN A 41 26.65 -1.69 0.44
C GLN A 41 27.42 -3.03 0.44
N THR A 42 26.88 -4.06 1.10
CA THR A 42 27.46 -5.41 1.09
C THR A 42 27.51 -5.97 -0.34
N LEU A 43 26.40 -5.91 -1.09
CA LEU A 43 26.33 -6.38 -2.49
C LEU A 43 27.37 -5.69 -3.38
N ARG A 44 27.52 -4.35 -3.27
CA ARG A 44 28.57 -3.60 -3.99
C ARG A 44 29.98 -4.03 -3.61
N LEU A 45 30.21 -4.34 -2.34
CA LEU A 45 31.54 -4.77 -1.88
C LEU A 45 31.94 -6.13 -2.45
N ILE A 46 30.98 -7.06 -2.55
CA ILE A 46 31.21 -8.42 -3.08
C ILE A 46 31.09 -8.51 -4.61
N GLY A 47 30.86 -7.40 -5.31
CA GLY A 47 30.78 -7.34 -6.78
C GLY A 47 29.44 -7.81 -7.36
N GLU A 48 28.41 -7.94 -6.53
CA GLU A 48 27.06 -8.33 -6.96
C GLU A 48 26.22 -7.10 -7.34
N THR A 49 25.27 -7.29 -8.25
CA THR A 49 24.35 -6.23 -8.68
C THR A 49 23.39 -5.87 -7.55
N VAL A 50 23.30 -4.58 -7.21
CA VAL A 50 22.30 -4.09 -6.25
C VAL A 50 20.95 -3.99 -6.95
N PRO A 51 19.88 -4.60 -6.41
CA PRO A 51 18.56 -4.48 -7.00
C PRO A 51 18.03 -3.04 -6.93
N HIS A 52 17.16 -2.70 -7.86
CA HIS A 52 16.54 -1.39 -7.91
C HIS A 52 15.63 -1.16 -6.68
N LYS A 53 15.77 -0.01 -6.02
CA LYS A 53 14.95 0.32 -4.85
C LYS A 53 13.64 0.95 -5.33
N LEU A 54 12.54 0.22 -5.16
CA LEU A 54 11.21 0.67 -5.55
C LEU A 54 10.54 1.50 -4.45
N SER A 55 9.77 2.51 -4.85
CA SER A 55 8.89 3.26 -3.94
C SER A 55 7.80 2.33 -3.36
N GLN A 56 7.33 2.60 -2.14
CA GLN A 56 6.16 1.90 -1.61
C GLN A 56 4.85 2.44 -2.20
N GLN A 57 4.86 3.59 -2.86
CA GLN A 57 3.69 4.17 -3.53
C GLN A 57 3.43 3.47 -4.87
N VAL A 58 3.01 2.20 -4.79
CA VAL A 58 2.71 1.34 -5.94
C VAL A 58 1.75 2.00 -6.93
N PRO A 59 0.69 2.74 -6.51
CA PRO A 59 -0.20 3.41 -7.47
C PRO A 59 0.49 4.42 -8.39
N LEU A 60 1.70 4.89 -8.06
CA LEU A 60 2.47 5.85 -8.85
C LEU A 60 3.60 5.20 -9.65
N TRP A 61 3.71 3.87 -9.62
CA TRP A 61 4.74 3.15 -10.36
C TRP A 61 4.56 3.33 -11.86
N SER A 62 5.67 3.62 -12.54
CA SER A 62 5.76 3.57 -13.99
C SER A 62 5.80 2.13 -14.49
N THR A 63 5.67 1.95 -15.81
CA THR A 63 5.87 0.64 -16.46
C THR A 63 7.25 0.05 -16.19
N GLU A 64 8.26 0.90 -16.00
CA GLU A 64 9.62 0.49 -15.68
C GLU A 64 9.74 -0.02 -14.24
N ASP A 65 9.09 0.65 -13.28
CA ASP A 65 9.04 0.22 -11.89
C ASP A 65 8.36 -1.15 -11.76
N VAL A 66 7.27 -1.36 -12.50
CA VAL A 66 6.59 -2.67 -12.61
C VAL A 66 7.54 -3.71 -13.18
N ARG A 67 8.25 -3.41 -14.27
CA ARG A 67 9.25 -4.33 -14.84
C ARG A 67 10.29 -4.75 -13.81
N GLU A 68 10.84 -3.80 -13.06
CA GLU A 68 11.83 -4.10 -12.02
C GLU A 68 11.25 -4.92 -10.88
N TRP A 69 10.00 -4.66 -10.46
CA TRP A 69 9.33 -5.48 -9.45
C TRP A 69 9.13 -6.93 -9.92
N VAL A 70 8.64 -7.12 -11.15
CA VAL A 70 8.44 -8.44 -11.78
C VAL A 70 9.76 -9.24 -11.83
N ARG A 71 10.88 -8.57 -12.16
CA ARG A 71 12.22 -9.18 -12.11
C ARG A 71 12.60 -9.58 -10.68
N GLN A 72 12.35 -8.72 -9.70
CA GLN A 72 12.71 -8.96 -8.29
C GLN A 72 11.94 -10.11 -7.65
N ILE A 73 10.69 -10.35 -8.06
CA ILE A 73 9.90 -11.50 -7.59
C ILE A 73 10.21 -12.80 -8.36
N GLY A 74 11.17 -12.77 -9.29
CA GLY A 74 11.67 -13.94 -10.01
C GLY A 74 10.91 -14.28 -11.31
N PHE A 75 10.13 -13.35 -11.86
CA PHE A 75 9.37 -13.52 -13.11
C PHE A 75 10.07 -12.81 -14.29
N ILE A 76 11.40 -12.90 -14.34
CA ILE A 76 12.25 -12.16 -15.30
C ILE A 76 11.83 -12.43 -16.76
N GLU A 77 11.43 -13.66 -17.08
CA GLU A 77 11.02 -14.07 -18.43
C GLU A 77 9.76 -13.34 -18.93
N TYR A 78 8.89 -12.89 -18.01
CA TYR A 78 7.66 -12.16 -18.33
C TYR A 78 7.82 -10.65 -18.25
N ALA A 79 8.96 -10.14 -17.75
CA ALA A 79 9.14 -8.72 -17.45
C ALA A 79 8.94 -7.82 -18.68
N ASN A 80 9.37 -8.26 -19.87
CA ASN A 80 9.15 -7.50 -21.11
C ASN A 80 7.67 -7.49 -21.51
N ASN A 81 6.93 -8.58 -21.28
CA ASN A 81 5.50 -8.67 -21.60
C ASN A 81 4.71 -7.63 -20.80
N PHE A 82 5.06 -7.38 -19.52
CA PHE A 82 4.45 -6.30 -18.74
C PHE A 82 4.71 -4.91 -19.34
N VAL A 83 5.91 -4.69 -19.90
CA VAL A 83 6.25 -3.41 -20.55
C VAL A 83 5.52 -3.26 -21.89
N GLU A 84 5.48 -4.32 -22.69
CA GLU A 84 4.79 -4.34 -23.99
C GLU A 84 3.29 -4.09 -23.83
N SER A 85 2.68 -4.70 -22.81
CA SER A 85 1.29 -4.47 -22.39
C SER A 85 1.09 -3.17 -21.62
N ARG A 86 2.15 -2.36 -21.44
CA ARG A 86 2.13 -1.05 -20.76
C ARG A 86 1.53 -1.08 -19.36
N VAL A 87 1.78 -2.15 -18.61
CA VAL A 87 1.28 -2.31 -17.25
C VAL A 87 2.05 -1.36 -16.33
N ASP A 88 1.36 -0.35 -15.81
CA ASP A 88 1.85 0.54 -14.76
C ASP A 88 1.35 0.08 -13.38
N GLY A 89 1.66 0.84 -12.33
CA GLY A 89 1.28 0.51 -10.96
C GLY A 89 -0.23 0.44 -10.73
N ASP A 90 -0.99 1.28 -11.43
CA ASP A 90 -2.45 1.32 -11.36
C ASP A 90 -3.06 0.04 -11.92
N LEU A 91 -2.62 -0.35 -13.12
CA LEU A 91 -3.05 -1.59 -13.76
C LEU A 91 -2.58 -2.83 -12.98
N LEU A 92 -1.32 -2.84 -12.50
CA LEU A 92 -0.76 -3.96 -11.75
C LEU A 92 -1.63 -4.33 -10.52
N LEU A 93 -2.09 -3.32 -9.78
CA LEU A 93 -2.93 -3.52 -8.59
C LEU A 93 -4.33 -4.06 -8.92
N GLN A 94 -4.77 -3.96 -10.17
CA GLN A 94 -6.09 -4.39 -10.66
C GLN A 94 -6.02 -5.70 -11.47
N MET A 95 -4.84 -6.26 -11.69
CA MET A 95 -4.69 -7.50 -12.43
C MET A 95 -5.37 -8.69 -11.75
N ASN A 96 -5.88 -9.60 -12.58
CA ASN A 96 -6.54 -10.84 -12.18
C ASN A 96 -5.93 -12.02 -12.95
N GLU A 97 -6.41 -13.24 -12.69
CA GLU A 97 -5.86 -14.45 -13.33
C GLU A 97 -5.98 -14.42 -14.87
N GLU A 98 -7.06 -13.84 -15.41
CA GLU A 98 -7.31 -13.76 -16.85
C GLU A 98 -6.30 -12.83 -17.52
N HIS A 99 -6.07 -11.64 -16.97
CA HIS A 99 -5.04 -10.71 -17.47
C HIS A 99 -3.65 -11.35 -17.50
N LEU A 100 -3.29 -12.10 -16.44
CA LEU A 100 -2.01 -12.80 -16.37
C LEU A 100 -1.88 -13.90 -17.43
N ARG A 101 -2.97 -14.58 -17.74
CA ARG A 101 -2.98 -15.69 -18.72
C ARG A 101 -3.01 -15.18 -20.15
N ASP A 102 -3.91 -14.24 -20.44
CA ASP A 102 -4.31 -13.88 -21.79
C ASP A 102 -3.49 -12.69 -22.32
N ASP A 103 -3.18 -11.70 -21.48
CA ASP A 103 -2.44 -10.50 -21.89
C ASP A 103 -0.93 -10.59 -21.61
N ILE A 104 -0.53 -11.19 -20.48
CA ILE A 104 0.89 -11.36 -20.13
C ILE A 104 1.46 -12.68 -20.66
N GLY A 105 0.63 -13.70 -20.86
CA GLY A 105 1.06 -15.00 -21.37
C GLY A 105 1.60 -15.97 -20.32
N ILE A 106 1.29 -15.77 -19.02
CA ILE A 106 1.63 -16.74 -17.95
C ILE A 106 0.63 -17.91 -18.02
N THR A 107 0.86 -18.84 -18.94
CA THR A 107 -0.06 -19.96 -19.21
C THR A 107 -0.06 -21.02 -18.10
N ASN A 108 1.05 -21.17 -17.37
CA ASN A 108 1.16 -22.12 -16.27
C ASN A 108 0.41 -21.61 -15.02
N GLY A 109 -0.64 -22.34 -14.61
CA GLY A 109 -1.47 -21.97 -13.46
C GLY A 109 -0.72 -21.92 -12.11
N ILE A 110 0.34 -22.73 -11.93
CA ILE A 110 1.17 -22.67 -10.72
C ILE A 110 2.04 -21.41 -10.72
N GLN A 111 2.57 -21.00 -11.87
CA GLN A 111 3.28 -19.72 -11.99
C GLN A 111 2.33 -18.55 -11.72
N ARG A 112 1.10 -18.56 -12.26
CA ARG A 112 0.09 -17.53 -11.93
C ARG A 112 -0.20 -17.44 -10.44
N ARG A 113 -0.47 -18.56 -9.77
CA ARG A 113 -0.69 -18.58 -8.31
C ARG A 113 0.50 -18.05 -7.51
N ARG A 114 1.73 -18.34 -7.97
CA ARG A 114 2.95 -17.78 -7.36
C ARG A 114 3.01 -16.27 -7.55
N PHE A 115 2.72 -15.78 -8.75
CA PHE A 115 2.68 -14.34 -9.05
C PHE A 115 1.62 -13.63 -8.21
N GLU A 116 0.40 -14.15 -8.18
CA GLU A 116 -0.69 -13.62 -7.36
C GLU A 116 -0.31 -13.52 -5.89
N ARG A 117 0.36 -14.54 -5.34
CA ARG A 117 0.85 -14.46 -3.96
C ARG A 117 1.82 -13.30 -3.74
N GLU A 118 2.76 -13.07 -4.66
CA GLU A 118 3.67 -11.93 -4.57
C GLU A 118 2.94 -10.60 -4.75
N LEU A 119 1.94 -10.53 -5.64
CA LEU A 119 1.06 -9.36 -5.78
C LEU A 119 0.27 -9.08 -4.50
N GLN A 120 -0.26 -10.11 -3.82
CA GLN A 120 -0.91 -9.95 -2.52
C GLN A 120 0.06 -9.43 -1.45
N ASN A 121 1.30 -9.90 -1.45
CA ASN A 121 2.33 -9.36 -0.55
C ASN A 121 2.61 -7.89 -0.86
N LEU A 122 2.71 -7.52 -2.14
CA LEU A 122 2.90 -6.13 -2.56
C LEU A 122 1.75 -5.25 -2.07
N LYS A 123 0.50 -5.67 -2.29
CA LYS A 123 -0.71 -4.93 -1.85
C LYS A 123 -0.75 -4.70 -0.35
N LYS A 124 -0.26 -5.64 0.48
CA LYS A 124 -0.18 -5.47 1.94
C LYS A 124 0.81 -4.40 2.37
N MET A 125 1.91 -4.24 1.62
CA MET A 125 3.01 -3.32 1.94
C MET A 125 2.89 -1.96 1.25
N ALA A 126 2.01 -1.84 0.26
CA ALA A 126 1.85 -0.64 -0.53
C ALA A 126 1.39 0.56 0.33
N ASP A 127 1.95 1.71 0.01
CA ASP A 127 1.53 3.02 0.50
C ASP A 127 0.49 3.60 -0.46
N TYR A 128 -0.74 3.75 0.03
CA TYR A 128 -1.87 4.26 -0.73
C TYR A 128 -2.13 5.76 -0.51
N SER A 129 -1.30 6.47 0.24
CA SER A 129 -1.51 7.88 0.62
C SER A 129 -1.71 8.85 -0.55
N SER A 130 -1.25 8.50 -1.76
CA SER A 130 -1.49 9.28 -2.98
C SER A 130 -2.93 9.23 -3.49
N LYS A 131 -3.69 8.19 -3.17
CA LYS A 131 -5.12 8.03 -3.50
C LYS A 131 -6.04 8.06 -2.27
N ASP A 132 -5.53 7.67 -1.11
CA ASP A 132 -6.29 7.48 0.13
C ASP A 132 -6.28 8.72 1.03
N VAL A 133 -7.04 9.76 0.64
CA VAL A 133 -7.09 11.03 1.39
C VAL A 133 -7.70 10.88 2.79
N THR A 134 -8.62 9.92 2.95
CA THR A 134 -9.37 9.72 4.21
C THR A 134 -8.73 8.70 5.15
N ASN A 135 -7.61 8.09 4.74
CA ASN A 135 -6.91 7.02 5.46
C ASN A 135 -7.79 5.78 5.67
N LEU A 136 -8.54 5.36 4.65
CA LEU A 136 -9.25 4.09 4.60
C LEU A 136 -8.31 2.92 4.89
N ASN A 137 -7.09 2.92 4.37
CA ASN A 137 -6.11 1.87 4.61
C ASN A 137 -5.79 1.71 6.11
N SER A 138 -5.72 2.82 6.84
CA SER A 138 -5.50 2.78 8.29
C SER A 138 -6.65 2.10 9.02
N PHE A 139 -7.90 2.31 8.57
CA PHE A 139 -9.04 1.54 9.07
C PHE A 139 -8.93 0.06 8.71
N MET A 140 -8.59 -0.29 7.47
CA MET A 140 -8.40 -1.68 7.09
C MET A 140 -7.35 -2.39 7.96
N LEU A 141 -6.26 -1.69 8.28
CA LEU A 141 -5.19 -2.20 9.13
C LEU A 141 -5.60 -2.41 10.60
N THR A 142 -6.66 -1.76 11.11
CA THR A 142 -7.14 -2.05 12.48
C THR A 142 -7.78 -3.43 12.58
N LEU A 143 -8.29 -3.97 11.47
CA LEU A 143 -8.87 -5.32 11.39
C LEU A 143 -7.81 -6.40 11.22
N GLY A 144 -6.71 -6.05 10.58
CA GLY A 144 -5.57 -6.93 10.35
C GLY A 144 -4.76 -6.54 9.13
N GLN A 145 -3.49 -6.95 9.09
CA GLN A 145 -2.60 -6.65 7.97
C GLN A 145 -3.10 -7.24 6.65
N GLU A 146 -3.87 -8.34 6.71
CA GLU A 146 -4.47 -9.00 5.57
C GLU A 146 -5.53 -8.15 4.85
N PHE A 147 -6.15 -7.17 5.52
CA PHE A 147 -7.21 -6.35 4.95
C PHE A 147 -6.70 -5.22 4.03
N SER A 148 -5.42 -4.84 4.18
CA SER A 148 -4.75 -3.84 3.33
C SER A 148 -4.81 -4.20 1.82
N ILE A 149 -4.98 -5.48 1.50
CA ILE A 149 -5.10 -5.95 0.10
C ILE A 149 -6.34 -5.42 -0.63
N TYR A 150 -7.39 -5.05 0.11
CA TYR A 150 -8.66 -4.56 -0.43
C TYR A 150 -8.69 -3.04 -0.58
N THR A 151 -7.77 -2.31 0.06
CA THR A 151 -7.76 -0.85 0.08
C THR A 151 -7.85 -0.26 -1.33
N TYR A 152 -7.05 -0.76 -2.26
CA TYR A 152 -7.02 -0.21 -3.61
C TYR A 152 -8.32 -0.44 -4.40
N SER A 153 -8.91 -1.64 -4.30
CA SER A 153 -10.18 -1.92 -4.98
C SER A 153 -11.32 -1.10 -4.39
N MET A 154 -11.33 -0.92 -3.06
CA MET A 154 -12.31 -0.07 -2.38
C MET A 154 -12.19 1.39 -2.81
N LEU A 155 -10.97 1.95 -2.85
CA LEU A 155 -10.74 3.33 -3.32
C LEU A 155 -11.18 3.50 -4.79
N ASN A 156 -10.91 2.52 -5.66
CA ASN A 156 -11.35 2.57 -7.06
C ASN A 156 -12.88 2.45 -7.20
N ALA A 157 -13.55 1.76 -6.27
CA ALA A 157 -15.02 1.74 -6.18
C ALA A 157 -15.62 3.03 -5.60
N GLY A 158 -14.79 4.04 -5.28
CA GLY A 158 -15.21 5.30 -4.69
C GLY A 158 -15.48 5.22 -3.19
N VAL A 159 -15.05 4.14 -2.53
CA VAL A 159 -15.17 3.99 -1.08
C VAL A 159 -14.03 4.73 -0.39
N ASP A 160 -14.40 5.50 0.61
CA ASP A 160 -13.53 6.19 1.54
C ASP A 160 -13.90 5.84 3.00
N LYS A 161 -13.16 6.39 3.97
CA LYS A 161 -13.36 6.09 5.39
C LYS A 161 -14.73 6.52 5.94
N ASP A 162 -15.43 7.44 5.28
CA ASP A 162 -16.73 7.91 5.73
C ASP A 162 -17.87 7.13 5.07
N SER A 163 -17.79 6.90 3.77
CA SER A 163 -18.74 6.10 3.00
C SER A 163 -18.71 4.61 3.33
N ILE A 164 -17.57 4.06 3.80
CA ILE A 164 -17.49 2.65 4.21
C ILE A 164 -18.54 2.28 5.27
N LYS A 165 -18.96 3.26 6.08
CA LYS A 165 -19.95 3.08 7.13
C LYS A 165 -21.29 2.66 6.53
N VAL A 166 -21.68 3.14 5.36
CA VAL A 166 -23.00 2.86 4.79
C VAL A 166 -23.02 1.67 3.82
N LEU A 167 -21.89 0.98 3.63
CA LEU A 167 -21.82 -0.11 2.67
C LEU A 167 -22.63 -1.34 3.08
N SER A 168 -23.24 -1.98 2.08
CA SER A 168 -23.85 -3.30 2.22
C SER A 168 -22.84 -4.43 1.97
N GLU A 169 -23.15 -5.63 2.45
CA GLU A 169 -22.32 -6.81 2.16
C GLU A 169 -22.22 -7.09 0.64
N GLU A 170 -23.30 -6.83 -0.10
CA GLU A 170 -23.33 -6.99 -1.56
C GLU A 170 -22.36 -6.02 -2.25
N GLN A 171 -22.31 -4.76 -1.83
CA GLN A 171 -21.34 -3.79 -2.35
C GLN A 171 -19.89 -4.18 -2.02
N LEU A 172 -19.64 -4.73 -0.82
CA LEU A 172 -18.32 -5.26 -0.48
C LEU A 172 -17.92 -6.45 -1.37
N ALA A 173 -18.87 -7.29 -1.75
CA ALA A 173 -18.60 -8.45 -2.60
C ALA A 173 -18.42 -8.09 -4.07
N CYS A 174 -19.33 -7.29 -4.63
CA CYS A 174 -19.42 -7.00 -6.06
C CYS A 174 -18.54 -5.82 -6.47
N GLU A 175 -18.63 -4.69 -5.76
CA GLU A 175 -17.93 -3.45 -6.14
C GLU A 175 -16.51 -3.42 -5.59
N CYS A 176 -16.33 -3.86 -4.33
CA CYS A 176 -15.03 -3.82 -3.67
C CYS A 176 -14.17 -5.07 -3.94
N GLY A 177 -14.73 -6.10 -4.58
CA GLY A 177 -14.02 -7.35 -4.91
C GLY A 177 -13.64 -8.21 -3.71
N ILE A 178 -14.34 -8.09 -2.57
CA ILE A 178 -14.03 -8.84 -1.35
C ILE A 178 -14.77 -10.19 -1.39
N HIS A 179 -14.25 -11.14 -2.16
CA HIS A 179 -14.92 -12.45 -2.32
C HIS A 179 -14.84 -13.37 -1.09
N ASN A 180 -13.86 -13.16 -0.20
CA ASN A 180 -13.74 -13.93 1.03
C ASN A 180 -14.86 -13.55 2.01
N SER A 181 -15.78 -14.49 2.26
CA SER A 181 -16.93 -14.28 3.15
C SER A 181 -16.53 -14.04 4.61
N ILE A 182 -15.43 -14.63 5.09
CA ILE A 182 -14.93 -14.40 6.46
C ILE A 182 -14.39 -12.97 6.61
N HIS A 183 -13.71 -12.46 5.59
CA HIS A 183 -13.23 -11.08 5.60
C HIS A 183 -14.39 -10.09 5.53
N ARG A 184 -15.41 -10.36 4.69
CA ARG A 184 -16.62 -9.54 4.66
C ARG A 184 -17.32 -9.52 6.01
N LEU A 185 -17.51 -10.67 6.66
CA LEU A 185 -18.13 -10.76 7.98
C LEU A 185 -17.40 -9.87 9.00
N ARG A 186 -16.08 -10.03 9.14
CA ARG A 186 -15.26 -9.23 10.08
C ARG A 186 -15.30 -7.74 9.76
N LEU A 187 -15.32 -7.38 8.48
CA LEU A 187 -15.43 -5.98 8.03
C LEU A 187 -16.81 -5.40 8.38
N MET A 188 -17.89 -6.17 8.18
CA MET A 188 -19.25 -5.77 8.53
C MET A 188 -19.43 -5.59 10.04
N GLU A 189 -18.87 -6.49 10.85
CA GLU A 189 -18.85 -6.36 12.31
C GLU A 189 -18.17 -5.05 12.74
N ALA A 190 -16.99 -4.76 12.19
CA ALA A 190 -16.27 -3.53 12.52
C ALA A 190 -16.97 -2.26 12.05
N ILE A 191 -17.64 -2.29 10.88
CA ILE A 191 -18.46 -1.18 10.41
C ILE A 191 -19.64 -0.94 11.37
N GLN A 192 -20.23 -2.01 11.91
CA GLN A 192 -21.31 -1.91 12.87
C GLN A 192 -20.84 -1.34 14.22
N ASP A 193 -19.65 -1.73 14.68
CA ASP A 193 -19.07 -1.17 15.91
C ASP A 193 -18.83 0.34 15.79
N ILE A 194 -18.28 0.80 14.66
CA ILE A 194 -18.10 2.23 14.38
C ILE A 194 -19.44 2.98 14.37
N LYS A 195 -20.50 2.40 13.80
CA LYS A 195 -21.83 3.01 13.83
C LYS A 195 -22.36 3.15 15.25
N GLN A 196 -22.14 2.14 16.09
CA GLN A 196 -22.59 2.17 17.48
C GLN A 196 -21.82 3.22 18.29
N GLU A 197 -20.50 3.34 18.09
CA GLU A 197 -19.68 4.38 18.72
C GLU A 197 -20.15 5.78 18.31
N TRP A 198 -20.40 5.99 17.01
CA TRP A 198 -20.91 7.27 16.50
C TRP A 198 -22.28 7.59 17.12
N ASN A 199 -23.23 6.64 17.10
CA ASN A 199 -24.56 6.87 17.66
C ASN A 199 -24.53 7.20 19.17
N LYS A 200 -23.65 6.54 19.94
CA LYS A 200 -23.45 6.86 21.36
C LYS A 200 -22.89 8.27 21.57
N GLU A 201 -21.90 8.67 20.78
CA GLU A 201 -21.34 10.03 20.85
C GLU A 201 -22.40 11.11 20.54
N TYR A 202 -23.37 10.80 19.67
CA TYR A 202 -24.49 11.69 19.35
C TYR A 202 -25.54 11.74 20.47
N GLU A 203 -25.85 10.60 21.09
CA GLU A 203 -26.79 10.53 22.22
C GLU A 203 -26.21 11.19 23.48
N GLU A 204 -24.90 11.09 23.71
CA GLU A 204 -24.22 11.70 24.86
C GLU A 204 -23.88 13.19 24.65
N ASN A 205 -23.80 13.66 23.41
CA ASN A 205 -23.45 15.05 23.07
C ASN A 205 -24.26 15.61 21.87
N PRO A 206 -25.58 15.82 22.04
CA PRO A 206 -26.45 16.31 20.96
C PRO A 206 -26.09 17.71 20.45
N ASP A 207 -25.35 18.52 21.22
CA ASP A 207 -24.97 19.90 20.90
C ASP A 207 -23.72 20.04 19.99
N ASN A 208 -22.98 18.95 19.71
CA ASN A 208 -21.67 19.06 19.06
C ASN A 208 -21.70 19.03 17.52
N THR A 209 -22.88 18.91 16.91
CA THR A 209 -23.02 18.79 15.44
C THR A 209 -23.48 20.04 14.72
N ASP A 210 -23.83 21.09 15.45
CA ASP A 210 -24.03 22.42 14.87
C ASP A 210 -22.99 23.38 15.46
N LYS A 211 -21.75 23.31 14.96
CA LYS A 211 -21.01 24.58 14.74
C LYS A 211 -21.67 25.34 13.58
N ARG A 212 -22.99 25.56 13.65
CA ARG A 212 -23.60 26.71 13.01
C ARG A 212 -22.96 27.89 13.70
N LEU A 213 -22.11 28.59 12.97
CA LEU A 213 -21.64 29.89 13.40
C LEU A 213 -22.89 30.76 13.55
N ASP A 214 -23.34 31.00 14.78
CA ASP A 214 -24.48 31.87 15.05
C ASP A 214 -24.20 33.30 14.56
N VAL A 215 -22.92 33.69 14.58
CA VAL A 215 -22.45 35.01 14.19
C VAL A 215 -21.14 34.90 13.39
N PHE A 216 -21.11 35.55 12.23
CA PHE A 216 -19.90 35.75 11.44
C PHE A 216 -19.40 37.19 11.60
N ILE A 217 -18.20 37.36 12.16
CA ILE A 217 -17.60 38.69 12.38
C ILE A 217 -16.56 38.98 11.29
N SER A 218 -16.89 39.90 10.39
CA SER A 218 -15.95 40.43 9.40
C SER A 218 -15.21 41.65 9.96
N TYR A 219 -13.89 41.70 9.80
CA TYR A 219 -13.08 42.85 10.20
C TYR A 219 -11.91 43.10 9.26
N ARG A 220 -11.40 44.34 9.28
CA ARG A 220 -10.24 44.76 8.48
C ARG A 220 -8.94 44.26 9.11
N ARG A 221 -8.16 43.45 8.39
CA ARG A 221 -6.91 42.83 8.90
C ARG A 221 -5.90 43.82 9.50
N SER A 222 -5.87 45.07 9.02
CA SER A 222 -4.89 46.08 9.46
C SER A 222 -5.13 46.62 10.88
N ASN A 223 -6.36 46.61 11.38
CA ASN A 223 -6.68 47.25 12.67
C ASN A 223 -7.92 46.70 13.41
N GLY A 224 -8.69 45.78 12.82
CA GLY A 224 -9.95 45.31 13.40
C GLY A 224 -9.86 44.03 14.23
N SER A 225 -8.69 43.38 14.30
CA SER A 225 -8.54 42.06 14.96
C SER A 225 -8.79 42.10 16.46
N GLN A 226 -8.32 43.16 17.14
CA GLN A 226 -8.49 43.33 18.58
C GLN A 226 -9.97 43.52 18.95
N LEU A 227 -10.71 44.31 18.16
CA LEU A 227 -12.13 44.54 18.39
C LEU A 227 -12.97 43.29 18.11
N ALA A 228 -12.66 42.58 17.01
CA ALA A 228 -13.34 41.33 16.67
C ALA A 228 -13.13 40.25 17.74
N SER A 229 -11.94 40.18 18.35
CA SER A 229 -11.63 39.25 19.43
C SER A 229 -12.37 39.54 20.73
N VAL A 230 -12.78 40.79 20.98
CA VAL A 230 -13.56 41.17 22.16
C VAL A 230 -15.03 40.78 22.00
N ILE A 231 -15.53 40.77 20.76
CA ILE A 231 -16.92 40.44 20.44
C ILE A 231 -17.13 38.92 20.30
N SER A 232 -16.06 38.16 20.04
CA SER A 232 -16.09 36.70 19.88
C SER A 232 -16.06 35.90 21.20
N VAL A 233 -16.45 36.50 22.33
CA VAL A 233 -16.53 35.86 23.67
C VAL A 233 -17.96 35.42 23.96
#